data_AF-A0A290XHS9-F1
#
_entry.id   AF-A0A290XHS9-F1
#
_cell.length_a   1.000
_cell.length_b   1.000
_cell.length_c   1.000
_cell.angle_alpha   90.00
_cell.angle_beta   90.00
_cell.angle_gamma   90.00
#
_symmetry.space_group_name_H-M   'P 1'
#
loop_
_entity.id
_entity.type
_entity.pdbx_description
1 polymer ?
#
loop_
_entity_poly.entity_id
_entity_poly.type
_entity_poly.pdbx_seq_one_letter_code
_entity_poly.pdbx_strand_id
1 'polypeptide(L)' 'MSRERRSPEPPDTATLRAGLTPAQASAIATLEVFGWKLRFVRRPLFRDPVPVLFDKSGNRWIVVDGDGALEENPGFEIRE' A
#
# COMPACT_ATOMS: atom_id res chain seq x y z
N MET A 1 -17.27 -7.22 -28.73
CA MET A 1 -16.82 -8.15 -27.66
C MET A 1 -15.96 -7.35 -26.70
N SER A 2 -16.59 -6.81 -25.65
CA SER A 2 -15.94 -5.88 -24.72
C SER A 2 -14.99 -6.66 -23.82
N ARG A 3 -13.72 -6.26 -23.82
CA ARG A 3 -12.65 -6.84 -23.02
C ARG A 3 -13.02 -6.70 -21.54
N GLU A 4 -13.57 -7.75 -20.94
CA GLU A 4 -13.72 -7.88 -19.49
C GLU A 4 -12.34 -7.65 -18.86
N ARG A 5 -12.16 -6.46 -18.30
CA ARG A 5 -11.06 -6.18 -17.39
C ARG A 5 -11.37 -6.96 -16.13
N ARG A 6 -10.84 -8.18 -16.07
CA ARG A 6 -10.78 -9.05 -14.89
C ARG A 6 -10.54 -8.16 -13.67
N SER A 7 -11.57 -7.92 -12.85
CA SER A 7 -11.36 -7.36 -11.51
C SER A 7 -10.57 -8.41 -10.74
N PRO A 8 -9.27 -8.19 -10.44
CA PRO A 8 -8.59 -9.12 -9.56
C PRO A 8 -9.30 -9.04 -8.21
N GLU A 9 -9.62 -10.18 -7.63
CA GLU A 9 -9.97 -10.25 -6.22
C GLU A 9 -8.89 -9.49 -5.42
N PRO A 10 -9.28 -8.75 -4.37
CA PRO A 10 -8.32 -8.02 -3.56
C PRO A 10 -7.23 -9.01 -3.13
N PRO A 11 -5.95 -8.73 -3.43
CA PRO A 11 -4.87 -9.68 -3.17
C PRO A 11 -4.84 -10.02 -1.68
N ASP A 12 -4.60 -11.29 -1.36
CA ASP A 12 -4.47 -11.73 0.02
C ASP A 12 -3.45 -10.87 0.78
N THR A 13 -3.79 -10.50 2.01
CA THR A 13 -2.93 -9.67 2.87
C THR A 13 -1.54 -10.28 3.02
N ALA A 14 -1.43 -11.61 3.07
CA ALA A 14 -0.16 -12.32 3.10
C ALA A 14 0.69 -12.07 1.84
N THR A 15 0.06 -12.06 0.67
CA THR A 15 0.71 -11.79 -0.62
C THR A 15 1.18 -10.34 -0.72
N LEU A 16 0.41 -9.39 -0.18
CA LEU A 16 0.80 -7.98 -0.09
C LEU A 16 2.01 -7.79 0.81
N ARG A 17 2.07 -8.50 1.95
CA ARG A 17 3.18 -8.41 2.89
C ARG A 17 4.44 -9.15 2.46
N ALA A 18 4.37 -9.96 1.40
CA ALA A 18 5.54 -10.64 0.88
C ALA A 18 6.58 -9.65 0.34
N GLY A 19 7.83 -9.80 0.79
CA GLY A 19 8.97 -9.00 0.35
C GLY A 19 9.10 -7.62 1.02
N LEU A 20 8.22 -7.28 1.98
CA LEU A 20 8.37 -6.06 2.77
C LEU A 20 9.61 -6.13 3.66
N THR A 21 10.26 -4.97 3.83
CA THR A 21 11.35 -4.86 4.78
C THR A 21 10.82 -4.96 6.23
N PRO A 22 11.67 -5.30 7.21
CA PRO A 22 11.26 -5.32 8.61
C PRO A 22 10.74 -3.97 9.11
N ALA A 23 11.35 -2.87 8.65
CA ALA A 23 10.93 -1.52 9.00
C ALA A 23 9.53 -1.20 8.46
N GLN A 24 9.26 -1.58 7.20
CA GLN A 24 7.94 -1.46 6.59
C GLN A 24 6.88 -2.28 7.33
N ALA A 25 7.19 -3.53 7.65
CA ALA A 25 6.26 -4.40 8.37
C ALA A 25 5.88 -3.83 9.74
N SER A 26 6.85 -3.28 10.47
CA SER A 26 6.63 -2.63 11.76
C SER A 26 5.77 -1.36 11.64
N ALA A 27 6.07 -0.50 10.67
CA ALA A 27 5.30 0.70 10.39
C ALA A 27 3.84 0.38 10.04
N ILE A 28 3.63 -0.60 9.14
CA ILE A 28 2.28 -1.06 8.75
C ILE A 28 1.52 -1.59 9.96
N ALA A 29 2.14 -2.43 10.79
CA ALA A 29 1.49 -2.99 11.97
C ALA A 29 1.03 -1.87 12.92
N THR A 30 1.85 -0.83 13.09
CA THR A 30 1.51 0.34 13.92
C THR A 30 0.33 1.11 13.30
N LEU A 31 0.36 1.36 12.00
CA LEU A 31 -0.71 2.07 11.29
C LEU A 31 -2.04 1.30 11.31
N GLU A 32 -2.00 -0.02 11.23
CA GLU A 32 -3.18 -0.87 11.34
C GLU A 32 -3.87 -0.75 12.71
N VAL A 33 -3.11 -0.50 13.79
CA VAL A 33 -3.68 -0.20 15.13
C VAL A 33 -4.47 1.10 15.11
N PHE A 34 -4.00 2.12 14.39
CA PHE A 34 -4.74 3.36 14.16
C PHE A 34 -5.88 3.21 13.14
N GLY A 35 -6.01 2.01 12.56
CA GLY A 35 -7.06 1.59 11.63
C GLY A 35 -6.84 2.03 10.19
N TRP A 36 -5.58 2.32 9.84
CA TRP A 36 -5.18 2.32 8.44
C TRP A 36 -5.23 0.91 7.88
N LYS A 37 -5.42 0.79 6.57
CA LYS A 37 -5.50 -0.51 5.88
C LYS A 37 -4.56 -0.55 4.70
N LEU A 38 -3.69 -1.57 4.68
CA LEU A 38 -2.86 -1.88 3.51
C LEU A 38 -3.77 -2.26 2.33
N ARG A 39 -3.76 -1.44 1.28
CA ARG A 39 -4.65 -1.63 0.13
C ARG A 39 -3.96 -2.34 -1.02
N PHE A 40 -2.72 -1.96 -1.30
CA PHE A 40 -1.87 -2.61 -2.28
C PHE A 40 -0.41 -2.23 -2.04
N VAL A 41 0.50 -2.94 -2.71
CA VAL A 41 1.95 -2.67 -2.66
C VAL A 41 2.44 -2.47 -4.09
N ARG A 42 3.08 -1.34 -4.35
CA ARG A 42 3.73 -1.10 -5.64
C ARG A 42 5.07 -1.83 -5.63
N ARG A 43 5.41 -2.54 -6.71
CA ARG A 43 6.69 -3.24 -6.85
C ARG A 43 7.43 -2.74 -8.09
N PRO A 44 8.13 -1.61 -8.01
CA PRO A 44 8.98 -1.15 -9.10
C PRO A 44 10.12 -2.14 -9.34
N LEU A 45 10.57 -2.27 -10.59
CA LEU A 45 11.75 -3.06 -10.89
C LEU A 45 12.97 -2.41 -10.23
N PHE A 46 13.79 -3.22 -9.56
CA PHE A 46 15.05 -2.81 -8.91
C PHE A 46 14.92 -1.81 -7.75
N ARG A 47 13.76 -1.72 -7.11
CA ARG A 47 13.54 -0.93 -5.89
C ARG A 47 12.76 -1.74 -4.86
N ASP A 48 12.82 -1.29 -3.60
CA ASP A 48 12.00 -1.87 -2.55
C ASP A 48 10.51 -1.75 -2.86
N PRO A 49 9.69 -2.71 -2.39
CA PRO A 49 8.24 -2.58 -2.48
C PRO A 49 7.80 -1.30 -1.76
N VAL A 50 6.77 -0.63 -2.27
CA VAL A 50 6.20 0.58 -1.67
C VAL A 50 4.76 0.28 -1.25
N PRO A 51 4.52 -0.08 0.03
CA PRO A 51 3.19 -0.27 0.58
C PRO A 51 2.38 1.01 0.56
N VAL A 52 1.10 0.89 0.17
CA VAL A 52 0.14 1.99 0.17
C VAL A 52 -1.00 1.65 1.13
N LEU A 53 -1.16 2.47 2.16
CA LEU A 53 -2.22 2.33 3.15
C LEU A 53 -3.21 3.47 3.02
N PHE A 54 -4.47 3.18 3.31
CA PHE A 54 -5.55 4.17 3.34
C PHE A 54 -6.06 4.32 4.76
N ASP A 55 -6.51 5.52 5.11
CA ASP A 55 -7.17 5.77 6.38
C ASP A 55 -8.54 5.08 6.44
N LYS A 56 -9.20 5.14 7.62
CA LYS A 56 -10.52 4.53 7.81
C LYS A 56 -11.57 5.06 6.84
N SER A 57 -11.47 6.34 6.46
CA SER A 57 -12.41 7.01 5.56
C SER A 57 -12.12 6.74 4.09
N GLY A 58 -10.89 6.37 3.74
CA GLY A 58 -10.41 6.24 2.36
C GLY A 58 -10.01 7.56 1.71
N ASN A 59 -10.07 8.68 2.45
CA ASN A 59 -9.79 10.02 1.96
C ASN A 59 -8.30 10.36 2.02
N ARG A 60 -7.55 9.68 2.89
CA ARG A 60 -6.11 9.86 3.03
C ARG A 60 -5.42 8.55 2.75
N TRP A 61 -4.22 8.69 2.21
CA TRP A 61 -3.36 7.56 1.93
C TRP A 61 -1.92 7.93 2.22
N ILE A 62 -1.14 6.92 2.57
CA ILE A 62 0.28 7.02 2.91
C ILE A 62 1.03 5.96 2.15
N VAL A 63 2.28 6.28 1.82
CA VAL A 63 3.26 5.29 1.39
C VAL A 63 4.26 5.04 2.48
N VAL A 64 4.76 3.80 2.54
CA VAL A 64 5.83 3.40 3.46
C VAL A 64 7.08 3.12 2.64
N ASP A 65 8.16 3.88 2.85
CA ASP A 65 9.43 3.63 2.15
C ASP A 65 10.15 2.39 2.72
N GLY A 66 11.21 1.92 2.07
CA GLY A 66 12.01 0.76 2.48
C GLY A 66 12.53 0.85 3.91
N ASP A 67 12.87 2.05 4.37
CA ASP A 67 13.32 2.33 5.74
C ASP A 67 12.18 2.52 6.76
N GLY A 68 10.91 2.35 6.33
CA GLY A 68 9.74 2.52 7.19
C GLY A 68 9.25 3.97 7.34
N ALA A 69 9.87 4.91 6.64
CA ALA A 69 9.42 6.31 6.60
C ALA A 69 8.02 6.42 5.99
N LEU A 70 7.18 7.28 6.58
CA LEU A 70 5.80 7.50 6.13
C LEU A 70 5.70 8.78 5.32
N GLU A 71 5.05 8.71 4.17
CA GLU A 71 4.82 9.88 3.33
C GLU A 71 3.32 10.00 3.00
N GLU A 72 2.67 11.01 3.59
CA GLU A 72 1.23 11.35 3.41
C GLU A 72 0.93 12.14 2.14
N ASN A 73 1.96 12.66 1.46
CA ASN A 73 1.76 13.50 0.28
C ASN A 73 2.82 13.22 -0.81
N PRO A 74 2.76 12.08 -1.51
CA PRO A 74 3.73 11.74 -2.54
C PRO A 74 3.64 12.58 -3.82
N GLY A 75 2.95 13.73 -3.78
CA GLY A 75 2.93 14.71 -4.87
C GLY A 75 2.16 14.27 -6.12
N PHE A 76 1.22 13.32 -6.03
CA PHE A 76 0.37 12.95 -7.17
C PHE A 76 -1.11 12.89 -6.81
N GLU A 77 -1.95 13.44 -7.69
CA GLU A 77 -3.41 13.43 -7.57
C GLU A 77 -3.97 12.06 -7.98
N ILE A 78 -4.73 11.42 -7.09
CA ILE A 78 -5.58 10.28 -7.43
C ILE A 78 -6.86 10.85 -8.03
N ARG A 79 -7.15 10.55 -9.31
CA ARG A 79 -8.38 10.99 -9.98
C ARG A 79 -9.48 9.93 -9.83
N GLU A 80 -10.69 10.39 -9.51
CA GLU A 80 -11.94 9.61 -9.46
C GLU A 80 -12.30 8.98 -10.82
#